data_AF-A0A0M9G8C5-F1
#
_entry.id   AF-A0A0M9G8C5-F1
#
_cell.length_a   1.000
_cell.length_b   1.000
_cell.length_c   1.000
_cell.angle_alpha   90.00
_cell.angle_beta   90.00
_cell.angle_gamma   90.00
#
_symmetry.space_group_name_H-M   'P 1'
#
loop_
_entity.id
_entity.type
_entity.pdbx_description
1 polymer ?
#
loop_
_entity_poly.entity_id
_entity_poly.type
_entity_poly.pdbx_seq_one_letter_code
_entity_poly.pdbx_strand_id
1 'polypeptide(L)'
;MLADVSDNFARPPPERLTRSGAATYTKKKSRHTKLRRVDESEQDDWLDRARQGVHCSLLCGGTKCRHESWEAMTEEAQRAAAIEGLNSNWVGDDVIASQRPSTSLFVKYPIIAQFSAKHVTGVLNLQEKGEHSNCGPEGVYESSGYSYNGAEDLMPHGISYYEFPWPDMTAPEQEVVLRSVQVMDFHIKQKGKVLVHCHAGLGRTGLLIACYYVYSKHIPSSEAIALVRKARPGAIQTTRQGQFIAGFENHLWRLSQAFRVEISDALIDLDLFIQRQRLVLHGEQADLYKNVPLFLHNILCRLLNLTKDNPEASRLALLSLGPSAAPSDAVLSSCRIAINRRRFRVQSVRDVSILSFLVCDWFRSSSSPALTVESCDKMVEYKRGLFAKPEGLSLEIRKILSKPTRHTLGMVTSAVYIISRQVEGTSLTTFAFRCLVDALNHAFNAIKVRHSPLERELLHEFFLEWGASVGDMYFNYDAVPAAHRTIKRIALASSIVLQATKAGDVRPYSPKRTLLRPVLSATAEEPHNPTLRVTTASPVRRKSSGSAAASPVSPISTTAASPLLNYADSANKTRLWREHLVAYRRDLDVGDRRRRGGGGEESPLSPVRNNAM
;
A
#
# COMPACT_ATOMS: atom_id res chain seq x y z
N MET A 1 -19.66 -2.65 60.54
CA MET A 1 -19.41 -1.40 61.28
C MET A 1 -18.54 -0.54 60.39
N LEU A 2 -19.19 0.40 59.69
CA LEU A 2 -19.02 1.86 59.85
C LEU A 2 -17.75 2.36 59.12
N ALA A 3 -17.72 3.42 58.33
CA ALA A 3 -18.65 4.29 57.62
C ALA A 3 -17.75 5.41 57.04
N ASP A 4 -18.09 5.93 55.86
CA ASP A 4 -17.80 7.29 55.35
C ASP A 4 -16.32 7.71 55.15
N VAL A 5 -15.93 8.44 54.10
CA VAL A 5 -16.36 9.82 53.80
C VAL A 5 -16.17 10.17 52.30
N SER A 6 -17.30 10.48 51.66
CA SER A 6 -17.61 11.46 50.61
C SER A 6 -16.81 11.59 49.30
N ASP A 7 -17.51 11.16 48.24
CA ASP A 7 -17.90 11.93 47.04
C ASP A 7 -17.57 13.44 47.00
N ASN A 8 -17.00 13.89 45.88
CA ASN A 8 -16.95 15.30 45.46
C ASN A 8 -16.78 15.40 43.93
N PHE A 9 -17.66 14.75 43.15
CA PHE A 9 -17.90 15.12 41.74
C PHE A 9 -18.95 16.23 41.65
N ALA A 10 -18.58 17.47 42.00
CA ALA A 10 -19.41 18.64 41.71
C ALA A 10 -18.62 19.96 41.80
N ARG A 11 -17.71 20.24 40.86
CA ARG A 11 -17.33 21.62 40.50
C ARG A 11 -17.04 21.71 39.00
N PRO A 12 -17.83 22.47 38.20
CA PRO A 12 -17.40 22.85 36.87
C PRO A 12 -16.17 23.78 36.96
N PRO A 13 -15.22 23.70 36.02
CA PRO A 13 -14.12 24.66 35.93
C PRO A 13 -14.67 26.07 35.64
N PRO A 14 -14.01 27.14 36.11
CA PRO A 14 -14.54 28.50 35.98
C PRO A 14 -14.70 28.90 34.51
N GLU A 15 -15.92 29.31 34.15
CA GLU A 15 -16.26 29.85 32.84
C GLU A 15 -15.70 31.28 32.64
N ARG A 16 -15.12 31.46 31.44
CA ARG A 16 -15.14 32.64 30.56
C ARG A 16 -15.30 34.03 31.18
N LEU A 17 -14.29 34.86 30.91
CA LEU A 17 -14.43 36.32 30.83
C LEU A 17 -15.45 36.70 29.75
N THR A 18 -16.63 37.12 30.19
CA THR A 18 -17.60 37.86 29.40
C THR A 18 -17.02 39.23 29.03
N ARG A 19 -16.74 39.47 27.75
CA ARG A 19 -16.56 40.84 27.22
C ARG A 19 -17.90 41.37 26.72
N SER A 20 -18.70 41.90 27.66
CA SER A 20 -19.74 42.87 27.37
C SER A 20 -19.11 44.26 27.31
N GLY A 21 -19.16 44.90 26.14
CA GLY A 21 -18.68 46.26 25.93
C GLY A 21 -19.28 46.84 24.68
N ALA A 22 -20.49 47.38 24.82
CA ALA A 22 -21.15 48.16 23.78
C ALA A 22 -20.37 49.46 23.55
N ALA A 23 -20.00 49.71 22.29
CA ALA A 23 -19.64 51.03 21.82
C ALA A 23 -20.47 51.33 20.56
N THR A 24 -21.45 52.21 20.73
CA THR A 24 -22.24 52.84 19.68
C THR A 24 -21.33 53.58 18.69
N TYR A 25 -21.40 53.21 17.41
CA TYR A 25 -20.94 54.07 16.32
C TYR A 25 -21.99 54.05 15.20
N THR A 26 -22.67 55.19 15.04
CA THR A 26 -23.62 55.45 13.96
C THR A 26 -22.85 55.80 12.69
N LYS A 27 -23.11 55.08 11.59
CA LYS A 27 -22.95 55.61 10.23
C LYS A 27 -23.91 54.92 9.26
N LYS A 28 -24.94 55.65 8.84
CA LYS A 28 -25.75 55.32 7.66
C LYS A 28 -24.86 55.39 6.42
N LYS A 29 -24.92 54.37 5.55
CA LYS A 29 -24.96 54.55 4.08
C LYS A 29 -25.46 53.29 3.37
N SER A 30 -26.12 53.57 2.25
CA SER A 30 -27.00 52.74 1.42
C SER A 30 -26.32 51.56 0.70
N ARG A 31 -27.17 50.60 0.28
CA ARG A 31 -26.90 49.37 -0.51
C ARG A 31 -26.31 49.67 -1.91
N HIS A 32 -25.36 48.85 -2.39
CA HIS A 32 -25.54 47.97 -3.56
C HIS A 32 -24.31 47.08 -3.85
N THR A 33 -24.65 45.87 -4.27
CA THR A 33 -23.93 44.69 -4.81
C THR A 33 -22.68 44.88 -5.68
N LYS A 34 -21.61 44.14 -5.36
CA LYS A 34 -20.86 43.23 -6.25
C LYS A 34 -19.86 42.39 -5.43
N LEU A 35 -20.08 41.08 -5.32
CA LEU A 35 -19.10 40.13 -4.76
C LEU A 35 -17.86 40.11 -5.69
N ARG A 36 -16.73 40.63 -5.21
CA ARG A 36 -15.42 40.47 -5.85
C ARG A 36 -15.00 39.00 -5.68
N ARG A 37 -14.52 38.35 -6.76
CA ARG A 37 -13.76 37.10 -6.62
C ARG A 37 -12.56 37.41 -5.73
N VAL A 38 -12.44 36.63 -4.65
CA VAL A 38 -11.31 36.67 -3.74
C VAL A 38 -10.15 35.98 -4.45
N ASP A 39 -8.99 36.64 -4.44
CA ASP A 39 -7.73 36.07 -4.88
C ASP A 39 -7.30 35.03 -3.83
N GLU A 40 -7.13 33.77 -4.24
CA GLU A 40 -6.86 32.63 -3.35
C GLU A 40 -5.37 32.50 -2.97
N SER A 41 -4.55 33.51 -3.30
CA SER A 41 -3.08 33.46 -3.13
C SER A 41 -2.54 34.08 -1.83
N GLU A 42 -3.37 34.75 -1.02
CA GLU A 42 -2.96 35.33 0.27
C GLU A 42 -3.77 34.72 1.42
N GLN A 43 -3.16 33.77 2.14
CA GLN A 43 -3.70 33.12 3.34
C GLN A 43 -3.36 33.95 4.58
N ASP A 44 -4.34 34.66 5.13
CA ASP A 44 -4.24 35.34 6.41
C ASP A 44 -5.06 34.57 7.47
N ASP A 45 -4.37 33.83 8.33
CA ASP A 45 -4.91 32.93 9.36
C ASP A 45 -6.02 33.55 10.23
N TRP A 46 -5.96 34.87 10.46
CA TRP A 46 -6.95 35.59 11.29
C TRP A 46 -8.27 35.84 10.54
N LEU A 47 -8.20 36.23 9.25
CA LEU A 47 -9.37 36.51 8.43
C LEU A 47 -10.17 35.22 8.16
N ASP A 48 -9.49 34.09 8.00
CA ASP A 48 -10.15 32.81 7.76
C ASP A 48 -10.86 32.26 9.01
N ARG A 49 -10.30 32.46 10.22
CA ARG A 49 -11.02 32.11 11.47
C ARG A 49 -12.25 32.99 11.69
N ALA A 50 -12.17 34.28 11.38
CA ALA A 50 -13.33 35.19 11.45
C ALA A 50 -14.43 34.80 10.44
N ARG A 51 -14.03 34.43 9.21
CA ARG A 51 -14.95 33.90 8.18
C ARG A 51 -15.56 32.56 8.60
N GLN A 52 -14.79 31.68 9.24
CA GLN A 52 -15.29 30.43 9.80
C GLN A 52 -16.32 30.67 10.91
N GLY A 53 -16.12 31.66 11.80
CA GLY A 53 -17.09 32.02 12.83
C GLY A 53 -18.45 32.44 12.26
N VAL A 54 -18.44 33.22 11.17
CA VAL A 54 -19.65 33.59 10.41
C VAL A 54 -20.27 32.38 9.70
N HIS A 55 -19.42 31.52 9.11
CA HIS A 55 -19.86 30.27 8.48
C HIS A 55 -20.53 29.31 9.47
N CYS A 56 -19.99 29.16 10.68
CA CYS A 56 -20.58 28.33 11.73
C CYS A 56 -22.01 28.77 12.03
N SER A 57 -22.21 30.08 12.27
CA SER A 57 -23.52 30.62 12.64
C SER A 57 -24.53 30.65 11.50
N LEU A 58 -24.11 30.99 10.26
CA LEU A 58 -25.03 31.19 9.13
C LEU A 58 -25.25 29.94 8.27
N LEU A 59 -24.24 29.08 8.13
CA LEU A 59 -24.28 27.93 7.22
C LEU A 59 -24.41 26.61 7.96
N CYS A 60 -23.77 26.44 9.13
CA CYS A 60 -23.83 25.20 9.89
C CYS A 60 -24.98 25.18 10.92
N GLY A 61 -25.36 26.33 11.49
CA GLY A 61 -26.38 26.44 12.54
C GLY A 61 -25.81 26.67 13.95
N GLY A 62 -24.52 26.99 14.07
CA GLY A 62 -23.83 27.33 15.32
C GLY A 62 -23.93 26.20 16.35
N THR A 63 -24.42 26.53 17.55
CA THR A 63 -24.59 25.55 18.64
C THR A 63 -25.57 24.42 18.31
N LYS A 64 -26.48 24.63 17.35
CA LYS A 64 -27.38 23.62 16.79
C LYS A 64 -26.88 23.13 15.43
N CYS A 65 -25.57 22.96 15.29
CA CYS A 65 -24.96 22.55 14.03
C CYS A 65 -25.63 21.30 13.46
N ARG A 66 -26.19 21.41 12.26
CA ARG A 66 -26.89 20.31 11.57
C ARG A 66 -25.98 19.12 11.23
N HIS A 67 -24.67 19.34 11.23
CA HIS A 67 -23.67 18.32 10.94
C HIS A 67 -23.15 17.61 12.19
N GLU A 68 -23.49 18.09 13.38
CA GLU A 68 -23.06 17.50 14.66
C GLU A 68 -24.22 16.96 15.51
N SER A 69 -25.44 17.45 15.29
CA SER A 69 -26.61 16.97 16.04
C SER A 69 -27.09 15.63 15.50
N TRP A 70 -27.00 14.60 16.34
CA TRP A 70 -27.59 13.28 16.11
C TRP A 70 -29.10 13.37 15.89
N GLU A 71 -29.78 14.19 16.67
CA GLU A 71 -31.24 14.35 16.64
C GLU A 71 -31.72 15.07 15.37
N ALA A 72 -30.84 15.79 14.67
CA ALA A 72 -31.14 16.41 13.39
C ALA A 72 -31.06 15.42 12.21
N MET A 73 -30.57 14.19 12.43
CA MET A 73 -30.54 13.15 11.40
C MET A 73 -31.92 12.53 11.18
N THR A 74 -32.19 12.08 9.95
CA THR A 74 -33.40 11.28 9.68
C THR A 74 -33.30 9.93 10.41
N GLU A 75 -34.43 9.33 10.77
CA GLU A 75 -34.46 8.01 11.42
C GLU A 75 -33.74 6.94 10.59
N GLU A 76 -33.87 7.02 9.26
CA GLU A 76 -33.19 6.12 8.33
C GLU A 76 -31.67 6.27 8.41
N ALA A 77 -31.17 7.51 8.48
CA ALA A 77 -29.74 7.80 8.64
C ALA A 77 -29.23 7.37 10.03
N GLN A 78 -30.04 7.52 11.08
CA GLN A 78 -29.70 7.04 12.43
C GLN A 78 -29.61 5.51 12.47
N ARG A 79 -30.58 4.80 11.87
CA ARG A 79 -30.55 3.32 11.75
C ARG A 79 -29.37 2.81 10.93
N ALA A 80 -28.96 3.56 9.92
CA ALA A 80 -27.82 3.23 9.06
C ALA A 80 -26.46 3.67 9.64
N ALA A 81 -26.45 4.35 10.80
CA ALA A 81 -25.23 4.90 11.36
C ALA A 81 -24.27 3.79 11.82
N ALA A 82 -22.97 3.95 11.52
CA ALA A 82 -21.96 3.01 11.99
C ALA A 82 -21.77 3.07 13.52
N ILE A 83 -21.94 4.27 14.08
CA ILE A 83 -21.82 4.59 15.50
C ILE A 83 -23.06 5.38 15.89
N GLU A 84 -23.84 4.84 16.84
CA GLU A 84 -24.97 5.55 17.40
C GLU A 84 -24.49 6.84 18.08
N GLY A 85 -25.17 7.95 17.85
CA GLY A 85 -24.74 9.28 18.30
C GLY A 85 -23.86 10.05 17.33
N LEU A 86 -23.38 9.43 16.23
CA LEU A 86 -22.59 10.09 15.20
C LEU A 86 -23.19 9.89 13.81
N ASN A 87 -23.29 10.96 13.03
CA ASN A 87 -23.52 10.83 11.59
C ASN A 87 -22.30 10.15 10.93
N SER A 88 -22.37 8.83 10.81
CA SER A 88 -21.26 7.98 10.44
C SER A 88 -21.71 6.82 9.56
N ASN A 89 -20.87 6.39 8.61
CA ASN A 89 -21.16 5.24 7.75
C ASN A 89 -19.93 4.33 7.63
N TRP A 90 -20.20 3.03 7.53
CA TRP A 90 -19.20 2.07 7.11
C TRP A 90 -18.86 2.29 5.64
N VAL A 91 -17.56 2.43 5.35
CA VAL A 91 -17.03 2.44 4.00
C VAL A 91 -16.22 1.17 3.80
N GLY A 92 -16.84 0.17 3.18
CA GLY A 92 -16.37 -1.21 3.22
C GLY A 92 -16.44 -1.77 4.64
N ASP A 93 -15.60 -2.75 4.96
CA ASP A 93 -15.74 -3.51 6.21
C ASP A 93 -14.95 -2.92 7.38
N ASP A 94 -13.92 -2.10 7.12
CA ASP A 94 -12.89 -1.78 8.12
C ASP A 94 -12.69 -0.27 8.38
N VAL A 95 -13.44 0.59 7.70
CA VAL A 95 -13.29 2.04 7.80
C VAL A 95 -14.64 2.70 8.08
N ILE A 96 -14.68 3.57 9.09
CA ILE A 96 -15.84 4.40 9.40
C ILE A 96 -15.56 5.84 8.95
N ALA A 97 -16.41 6.38 8.09
CA ALA A 97 -16.44 7.80 7.77
C ALA A 97 -17.40 8.50 8.73
N SER A 98 -16.96 9.50 9.48
CA SER A 98 -17.78 10.11 10.54
C SER A 98 -17.70 11.64 10.55
N GLN A 99 -18.77 12.28 11.03
CA GLN A 99 -18.66 13.61 11.64
C GLN A 99 -17.65 13.60 12.80
N ARG A 100 -17.22 14.77 13.26
CA ARG A 100 -16.41 14.87 14.49
C ARG A 100 -17.20 14.39 15.72
N PRO A 101 -16.55 13.64 16.63
CA PRO A 101 -17.08 13.40 17.96
C PRO A 101 -17.04 14.65 18.86
N SER A 102 -17.71 14.60 20.00
CA SER A 102 -17.56 15.56 21.10
C SER A 102 -17.60 14.84 22.45
N THR A 103 -17.11 15.48 23.50
CA THR A 103 -17.15 14.94 24.87
C THR A 103 -18.59 14.65 25.32
N SER A 104 -19.53 15.57 25.07
CA SER A 104 -20.97 15.33 25.30
C SER A 104 -21.50 14.09 24.57
N LEU A 105 -21.11 13.87 23.32
CA LEU A 105 -21.55 12.70 22.55
C LEU A 105 -20.94 11.40 23.10
N PHE A 106 -19.68 11.43 23.56
CA PHE A 106 -19.06 10.29 24.20
C PHE A 106 -19.84 9.81 25.43
N VAL A 107 -20.32 10.74 26.25
CA VAL A 107 -21.11 10.43 27.45
C VAL A 107 -22.54 10.01 27.08
N LYS A 108 -23.20 10.73 26.18
CA LYS A 108 -24.61 10.51 25.86
C LYS A 108 -24.88 9.19 25.13
N TYR A 109 -23.98 8.77 24.23
CA TYR A 109 -24.17 7.62 23.34
C TYR A 109 -23.12 6.51 23.53
N PRO A 110 -22.67 6.25 24.77
CA PRO A 110 -21.47 5.46 25.12
C PRO A 110 -20.47 5.15 23.98
N ILE A 111 -19.96 6.17 23.29
CA ILE A 111 -19.28 5.99 21.99
C ILE A 111 -17.99 5.17 22.12
N ILE A 112 -17.23 5.37 23.21
CA ILE A 112 -16.00 4.61 23.46
C ILE A 112 -16.31 3.11 23.59
N ALA A 113 -17.39 2.75 24.29
CA ALA A 113 -17.82 1.35 24.39
C ALA A 113 -18.23 0.79 23.02
N GLN A 114 -18.90 1.59 22.18
CA GLN A 114 -19.20 1.21 20.80
C GLN A 114 -17.93 1.01 19.95
N PHE A 115 -16.91 1.86 20.12
CA PHE A 115 -15.61 1.70 19.45
C PHE A 115 -14.96 0.37 19.83
N SER A 116 -14.90 0.05 21.12
CA SER A 116 -14.38 -1.24 21.60
C SER A 116 -15.18 -2.42 21.04
N ALA A 117 -16.52 -2.36 21.10
CA ALA A 117 -17.40 -3.42 20.60
C ALA A 117 -17.27 -3.65 19.08
N LYS A 118 -16.97 -2.60 18.32
CA LYS A 118 -16.77 -2.65 16.87
C LYS A 118 -15.30 -2.80 16.47
N HIS A 119 -14.39 -3.02 17.43
CA HIS A 119 -12.95 -3.14 17.21
C HIS A 119 -12.33 -1.93 16.49
N VAL A 120 -12.82 -0.72 16.74
CA VAL A 120 -12.15 0.51 16.32
C VAL A 120 -10.91 0.69 17.19
N THR A 121 -9.75 0.69 16.55
CA THR A 121 -8.44 0.76 17.22
C THR A 121 -7.67 2.03 16.90
N GLY A 122 -8.11 2.78 15.89
CA GLY A 122 -7.49 4.03 15.47
C GLY A 122 -8.54 5.07 15.08
N VAL A 123 -8.39 6.30 15.57
CA VAL A 123 -9.19 7.47 15.20
C VAL A 123 -8.30 8.51 14.56
N LEU A 124 -8.63 8.93 13.34
CA LEU A 124 -7.89 9.93 12.57
C LEU A 124 -8.72 11.21 12.49
N ASN A 125 -8.19 12.28 13.10
CA ASN A 125 -8.73 13.62 13.04
C ASN A 125 -8.04 14.43 11.93
N LEU A 126 -8.82 14.92 10.98
CA LEU A 126 -8.34 15.70 9.83
C LEU A 126 -8.52 17.22 10.01
N GLN A 127 -9.02 17.67 11.17
CA GLN A 127 -9.31 19.07 11.45
C GLN A 127 -8.09 19.85 11.90
N GLU A 128 -8.04 21.12 11.51
CA GLU A 128 -7.13 22.09 12.10
C GLU A 128 -7.62 22.51 13.48
N LYS A 129 -6.69 22.86 14.38
CA LYS A 129 -7.04 23.31 15.73
C LYS A 129 -7.83 24.62 15.66
N GLY A 130 -8.93 24.68 16.40
CA GLY A 130 -9.83 25.84 16.43
C GLY A 130 -10.83 25.90 15.27
N GLU A 131 -10.79 24.94 14.34
CA GLU A 131 -11.73 24.90 13.21
C GLU A 131 -13.16 24.61 13.70
N HIS A 132 -14.14 25.34 13.13
CA HIS A 132 -15.55 25.28 13.53
C HIS A 132 -15.77 25.47 15.03
N SER A 133 -15.12 26.48 15.62
CA SER A 133 -15.15 26.76 17.06
C SER A 133 -16.53 27.05 17.65
N ASN A 134 -17.48 27.50 16.82
CA ASN A 134 -18.85 27.82 17.23
C ASN A 134 -19.87 26.73 16.83
N CYS A 135 -19.43 25.62 16.24
CA CYS A 135 -20.31 24.52 15.87
C CYS A 135 -20.48 23.53 17.02
N GLY A 136 -21.72 23.08 17.23
CA GLY A 136 -22.06 22.11 18.26
C GLY A 136 -22.26 22.77 19.63
N PRO A 137 -22.91 22.06 20.57
CA PRO A 137 -23.29 22.62 21.86
C PRO A 137 -22.09 23.06 22.70
N GLU A 138 -20.94 22.39 22.55
CA GLU A 138 -19.74 22.61 23.36
C GLU A 138 -18.64 23.39 22.61
N GLY A 139 -18.77 23.58 21.29
CA GLY A 139 -17.75 24.24 20.48
C GLY A 139 -16.42 23.47 20.46
N VAL A 140 -15.32 24.18 20.70
CA VAL A 140 -13.97 23.60 20.82
C VAL A 140 -13.36 23.94 22.17
N TYR A 141 -12.68 22.98 22.79
CA TYR A 141 -11.93 23.18 24.02
C TYR A 141 -10.64 23.95 23.72
N GLU A 142 -10.29 24.91 24.59
CA GLU A 142 -9.02 25.64 24.48
C GLU A 142 -7.81 24.71 24.69
N SER A 143 -7.95 23.70 25.54
CA SER A 143 -6.89 22.73 25.85
C SER A 143 -6.48 21.86 24.66
N SER A 144 -7.45 21.38 23.87
CA SER A 144 -7.19 20.48 22.74
C SER A 144 -7.24 21.20 21.38
N GLY A 145 -8.00 22.30 21.28
CA GLY A 145 -8.36 22.93 20.01
C GLY A 145 -9.44 22.18 19.23
N TYR A 146 -10.08 21.17 19.82
CA TYR A 146 -11.09 20.31 19.19
C TYR A 146 -12.35 20.18 20.05
N SER A 147 -13.40 19.55 19.53
CA SER A 147 -14.67 19.29 20.24
C SER A 147 -14.58 18.19 21.31
N TYR A 148 -13.40 17.57 21.47
CA TYR A 148 -13.09 16.56 22.47
C TYR A 148 -11.56 16.53 22.70
N ASN A 149 -11.08 15.77 23.68
CA ASN A 149 -9.64 15.54 23.89
C ASN A 149 -9.29 14.12 23.48
N GLY A 150 -8.94 13.91 22.21
CA GLY A 150 -8.70 12.55 21.69
C GLY A 150 -7.62 11.76 22.43
N ALA A 151 -6.60 12.41 22.97
CA ALA A 151 -5.57 11.72 23.75
C ALA A 151 -6.11 11.25 25.11
N GLU A 152 -6.83 12.11 25.83
CA GLU A 152 -7.38 11.77 27.15
C GLU A 152 -8.60 10.86 27.06
N ASP A 153 -9.46 11.06 26.06
CA ASP A 153 -10.74 10.35 25.94
C ASP A 153 -10.59 8.96 25.30
N LEU A 154 -9.62 8.75 24.39
CA LEU A 154 -9.55 7.51 23.58
C LEU A 154 -8.39 6.60 23.97
N MET A 155 -7.20 7.15 24.21
CA MET A 155 -5.99 6.34 24.40
C MET A 155 -6.01 5.47 25.68
N PRO A 156 -6.59 5.90 26.82
CA PRO A 156 -6.74 5.04 28.00
C PRO A 156 -7.57 3.78 27.73
N HIS A 157 -8.41 3.80 26.69
CA HIS A 157 -9.23 2.67 26.27
C HIS A 157 -8.57 1.83 25.15
N GLY A 158 -7.27 2.04 24.88
CA GLY A 158 -6.54 1.29 23.86
C GLY A 158 -6.87 1.71 22.42
N ILE A 159 -7.44 2.90 22.23
CA ILE A 159 -7.80 3.44 20.92
C ILE A 159 -6.79 4.52 20.57
N SER A 160 -5.95 4.27 19.58
CA SER A 160 -4.94 5.23 19.13
C SER A 160 -5.60 6.46 18.50
N TYR A 161 -5.08 7.64 18.80
CA TYR A 161 -5.55 8.91 18.24
C TYR A 161 -4.46 9.55 17.39
N TYR A 162 -4.84 10.05 16.20
CA TYR A 162 -3.92 10.65 15.25
C TYR A 162 -4.47 11.96 14.69
N GLU A 163 -3.64 13.00 14.72
CA GLU A 163 -3.92 14.29 14.08
C GLU A 163 -3.21 14.36 12.72
N PHE A 164 -3.98 14.49 11.64
CA PHE A 164 -3.49 14.74 10.28
C PHE A 164 -4.21 15.96 9.69
N PRO A 165 -3.97 17.17 10.22
CA PRO A 165 -4.74 18.36 9.85
C PRO A 165 -4.40 18.88 8.44
N TRP A 166 -5.42 19.36 7.73
CA TRP A 166 -5.24 20.29 6.61
C TRP A 166 -6.50 21.17 6.41
N PRO A 167 -6.38 22.32 5.74
CA PRO A 167 -7.46 23.30 5.65
C PRO A 167 -8.77 22.73 5.08
N ASP A 168 -9.90 23.16 5.65
CA ASP A 168 -11.21 22.64 5.26
C ASP A 168 -11.50 22.89 3.77
N MET A 169 -12.19 21.94 3.14
CA MET A 169 -12.52 21.95 1.70
C MET A 169 -11.31 21.93 0.74
N THR A 170 -10.07 21.88 1.24
CA THR A 170 -8.85 21.81 0.41
C THR A 170 -8.34 20.37 0.24
N ALA A 171 -7.16 20.23 -0.39
CA ALA A 171 -6.42 18.99 -0.52
C ALA A 171 -5.00 19.16 0.05
N PRO A 172 -4.46 18.15 0.78
CA PRO A 172 -3.15 18.23 1.43
C PRO A 172 -2.00 17.93 0.46
N GLU A 173 -0.79 17.81 0.97
CA GLU A 173 0.34 17.20 0.24
C GLU A 173 0.18 15.67 0.11
N GLN A 174 0.75 15.09 -0.94
CA GLN A 174 0.66 13.64 -1.21
C GLN A 174 1.30 12.82 -0.10
N GLU A 175 2.39 13.34 0.49
CA GLU A 175 3.19 12.73 1.55
C GLU A 175 2.44 12.68 2.88
N VAL A 176 1.56 13.66 3.15
CA VAL A 176 0.68 13.63 4.33
C VAL A 176 -0.31 12.49 4.18
N VAL A 177 -0.99 12.40 3.03
CA VAL A 177 -1.97 11.35 2.76
C VAL A 177 -1.33 9.97 2.74
N LEU A 178 -0.14 9.83 2.15
CA LEU A 178 0.60 8.56 2.15
C LEU A 178 0.84 8.06 3.58
N ARG A 179 1.30 8.93 4.48
CA ARG A 179 1.50 8.59 5.90
C ARG A 179 0.18 8.25 6.59
N SER A 180 -0.88 9.03 6.36
CA SER A 180 -2.20 8.76 6.96
C SER A 180 -2.77 7.41 6.53
N VAL A 181 -2.71 7.05 5.24
CA VAL A 181 -3.22 5.76 4.76
C VAL A 181 -2.36 4.59 5.23
N GLN A 182 -1.06 4.79 5.47
CA GLN A 182 -0.19 3.78 6.08
C GLN A 182 -0.55 3.50 7.54
N VAL A 183 -0.95 4.54 8.30
CA VAL A 183 -1.49 4.36 9.66
C VAL A 183 -2.81 3.59 9.61
N MET A 184 -3.72 3.95 8.69
CA MET A 184 -4.96 3.21 8.51
C MET A 184 -4.71 1.74 8.18
N ASP A 185 -3.83 1.46 7.22
CA ASP A 185 -3.51 0.10 6.79
C ASP A 185 -2.81 -0.71 7.89
N PHE A 186 -2.01 -0.07 8.76
CA PHE A 186 -1.41 -0.72 9.93
C PHE A 186 -2.49 -1.28 10.89
N HIS A 187 -3.45 -0.45 11.30
CA HIS A 187 -4.54 -0.88 12.18
C HIS A 187 -5.37 -2.01 11.55
N ILE A 188 -5.68 -1.86 10.27
CA ILE A 188 -6.54 -2.82 9.56
C ILE A 188 -5.83 -4.16 9.34
N LYS A 189 -4.54 -4.16 9.00
CA LYS A 189 -3.73 -5.39 8.94
C LYS A 189 -3.63 -6.08 10.30
N GLN A 190 -3.73 -5.35 11.40
CA GLN A 190 -3.79 -5.90 12.75
C GLN A 190 -5.17 -6.44 13.17
N LYS A 191 -6.15 -6.45 12.26
CA LYS A 191 -7.55 -6.85 12.48
C LYS A 191 -8.35 -5.84 13.31
N GLY A 192 -7.86 -4.62 13.45
CA GLY A 192 -8.63 -3.49 13.95
C GLY A 192 -9.38 -2.78 12.83
N LYS A 193 -10.18 -1.78 13.21
CA LYS A 193 -10.88 -0.86 12.31
C LYS A 193 -10.47 0.56 12.63
N VAL A 194 -10.70 1.47 11.68
CA VAL A 194 -10.37 2.89 11.86
C VAL A 194 -11.58 3.77 11.64
N LEU A 195 -11.68 4.84 12.43
CA LEU A 195 -12.62 5.93 12.20
C LEU A 195 -11.86 7.14 11.69
N VAL A 196 -12.34 7.74 10.61
CA VAL A 196 -11.78 8.95 10.02
C VAL A 196 -12.83 10.04 10.09
N HIS A 197 -12.47 11.20 10.62
CA HIS A 197 -13.38 12.34 10.70
C HIS A 197 -12.70 13.66 10.32
N CYS A 198 -13.50 14.56 9.76
CA CYS A 198 -13.24 15.99 9.75
C CYS A 198 -14.37 16.66 10.56
N HIS A 199 -14.90 17.81 10.15
CA HIS A 199 -16.10 18.36 10.76
C HIS A 199 -17.37 17.53 10.45
N ALA A 200 -17.87 17.58 9.20
CA ALA A 200 -19.08 16.85 8.78
C ALA A 200 -18.81 15.40 8.27
N GLY A 201 -17.53 15.03 8.11
CA GLY A 201 -17.16 13.70 7.62
C GLY A 201 -17.34 13.46 6.12
N LEU A 202 -17.42 14.50 5.29
CA LEU A 202 -17.75 14.38 3.86
C LEU A 202 -16.54 14.62 2.94
N GLY A 203 -15.99 15.84 2.92
CA GLY A 203 -14.91 16.23 2.00
C GLY A 203 -13.57 15.56 2.30
N ARG A 204 -12.87 16.03 3.35
CA ARG A 204 -11.54 15.53 3.75
C ARG A 204 -11.55 14.05 4.13
N THR A 205 -12.56 13.64 4.89
CA THR A 205 -12.80 12.23 5.24
C THR A 205 -12.97 11.37 4.00
N GLY A 206 -13.84 11.76 3.07
CA GLY A 206 -14.04 11.00 1.84
C GLY A 206 -12.78 10.90 0.98
N LEU A 207 -12.01 12.00 0.88
CA LEU A 207 -10.73 12.03 0.16
C LEU A 207 -9.73 11.03 0.76
N LEU A 208 -9.49 11.07 2.07
CA LEU A 208 -8.52 10.19 2.70
C LEU A 208 -8.94 8.73 2.59
N ILE A 209 -10.22 8.42 2.79
CA ILE A 209 -10.72 7.05 2.68
C ILE A 209 -10.59 6.53 1.24
N ALA A 210 -10.90 7.35 0.23
CA ALA A 210 -10.68 6.97 -1.17
C ALA A 210 -9.20 6.68 -1.44
N CYS A 211 -8.30 7.54 -0.95
CA CYS A 211 -6.86 7.32 -1.07
C CYS A 211 -6.41 6.04 -0.36
N TYR A 212 -6.97 5.71 0.80
CA TYR A 212 -6.71 4.45 1.49
C TYR A 212 -7.08 3.24 0.62
N TYR A 213 -8.21 3.27 -0.09
CA TYR A 213 -8.60 2.18 -0.98
C TYR A 213 -7.69 2.07 -2.22
N VAL A 214 -7.27 3.19 -2.80
CA VAL A 214 -6.25 3.22 -3.87
C VAL A 214 -4.93 2.62 -3.38
N TYR A 215 -4.53 2.96 -2.16
CA TYR A 215 -3.28 2.50 -1.56
C TYR A 215 -3.31 1.01 -1.19
N SER A 216 -4.31 0.57 -0.42
CA SER A 216 -4.37 -0.76 0.23
C SER A 216 -5.00 -1.84 -0.63
N LYS A 217 -6.03 -1.50 -1.42
CA LYS A 217 -6.74 -2.45 -2.30
C LYS A 217 -6.30 -2.34 -3.76
N HIS A 218 -5.43 -1.37 -4.06
CA HIS A 218 -4.91 -1.12 -5.40
C HIS A 218 -6.00 -0.89 -6.45
N ILE A 219 -7.18 -0.38 -6.08
CA ILE A 219 -8.25 -0.07 -7.03
C ILE A 219 -8.03 1.32 -7.66
N PRO A 220 -8.54 1.58 -8.88
CA PRO A 220 -8.48 2.90 -9.50
C PRO A 220 -9.10 3.99 -8.62
N SER A 221 -8.59 5.22 -8.74
CA SER A 221 -9.15 6.40 -8.06
C SER A 221 -10.64 6.58 -8.34
N SER A 222 -11.10 6.36 -9.57
CA SER A 222 -12.51 6.43 -9.96
C SER A 222 -13.38 5.42 -9.21
N GLU A 223 -12.92 4.18 -9.07
CA GLU A 223 -13.63 3.13 -8.33
C GLU A 223 -13.65 3.42 -6.83
N ALA A 224 -12.54 3.91 -6.27
CA ALA A 224 -12.47 4.32 -4.87
C ALA A 224 -13.44 5.47 -4.54
N ILE A 225 -13.52 6.48 -5.42
CA ILE A 225 -14.47 7.60 -5.29
C ILE A 225 -15.92 7.07 -5.31
N ALA A 226 -16.24 6.18 -6.25
CA ALA A 226 -17.57 5.60 -6.36
C ALA A 226 -17.95 4.78 -5.11
N LEU A 227 -17.02 3.97 -4.59
CA LEU A 227 -17.19 3.19 -3.37
C LEU A 227 -17.51 4.10 -2.17
N VAL A 228 -16.71 5.16 -1.98
CA VAL A 228 -16.90 6.11 -0.87
C VAL A 228 -18.24 6.83 -0.98
N ARG A 229 -18.61 7.32 -2.17
CA ARG A 229 -19.89 8.03 -2.39
C ARG A 229 -21.10 7.14 -2.23
N LYS A 230 -20.99 5.86 -2.59
CA LYS A 230 -22.06 4.88 -2.38
C LYS A 230 -22.29 4.64 -0.89
N ALA A 231 -21.22 4.53 -0.10
CA ALA A 231 -21.29 4.32 1.33
C ALA A 231 -21.69 5.58 2.11
N ARG A 232 -21.25 6.76 1.65
CA ARG A 232 -21.52 8.05 2.28
C ARG A 232 -21.90 9.08 1.20
N PRO A 233 -23.21 9.20 0.89
CA PRO A 233 -23.70 10.16 -0.09
C PRO A 233 -23.24 11.58 0.22
N GLY A 234 -22.80 12.31 -0.81
CA GLY A 234 -22.25 13.67 -0.67
C GLY A 234 -20.77 13.76 -0.26
N ALA A 235 -20.09 12.63 -0.03
CA ALA A 235 -18.64 12.62 0.19
C ALA A 235 -17.85 13.03 -1.07
N ILE A 236 -16.64 13.57 -0.85
CA ILE A 236 -15.76 14.12 -1.91
C ILE A 236 -16.50 15.25 -2.65
N GLN A 237 -16.53 16.40 -1.99
CA GLN A 237 -17.44 17.50 -2.24
C GLN A 237 -16.99 18.42 -3.38
N THR A 238 -15.70 18.39 -3.74
CA THR A 238 -15.14 19.29 -4.76
C THR A 238 -14.41 18.54 -5.87
N THR A 239 -14.37 19.13 -7.07
CA THR A 239 -13.57 18.61 -8.19
C THR A 239 -12.09 18.54 -7.84
N ARG A 240 -11.56 19.50 -7.07
CA ARG A 240 -10.17 19.51 -6.58
C ARG A 240 -9.87 18.28 -5.73
N GLN A 241 -10.78 17.84 -4.88
CA GLN A 241 -10.62 16.60 -4.10
C GLN A 241 -10.60 15.36 -5.00
N GLY A 242 -11.48 15.29 -6.00
CA GLY A 242 -11.46 14.21 -7.00
C GLY A 242 -10.15 14.15 -7.79
N GLN A 243 -9.66 15.31 -8.25
CA GLN A 243 -8.38 15.43 -8.94
C GLN A 243 -7.19 15.05 -8.04
N PHE A 244 -7.25 15.40 -6.75
CA PHE A 244 -6.22 15.00 -5.80
C PHE A 244 -6.11 13.48 -5.68
N ILE A 245 -7.23 12.75 -5.60
CA ILE A 245 -7.23 11.29 -5.48
C ILE A 245 -6.61 10.64 -6.74
N ALA A 246 -6.91 11.17 -7.93
CA ALA A 246 -6.25 10.74 -9.17
C ALA A 246 -4.74 11.08 -9.17
N GLY A 247 -4.38 12.26 -8.65
CA GLY A 247 -2.98 12.66 -8.43
C GLY A 247 -2.24 11.75 -7.46
N PHE A 248 -2.91 11.28 -6.41
CA PHE A 248 -2.37 10.32 -5.45
C PHE A 248 -2.15 8.95 -6.07
N GLU A 249 -3.08 8.45 -6.91
CA GLU A 249 -2.87 7.24 -7.70
C GLU A 249 -1.61 7.36 -8.58
N ASN A 250 -1.44 8.48 -9.28
CA ASN A 250 -0.26 8.75 -10.11
C ASN A 250 1.04 8.90 -9.28
N HIS A 251 0.94 9.48 -8.08
CA HIS A 251 2.07 9.57 -7.15
C HIS A 251 2.51 8.17 -6.72
N LEU A 252 1.57 7.30 -6.31
CA LEU A 252 1.87 5.91 -5.97
C LEU A 252 2.46 5.13 -7.15
N TRP A 253 1.92 5.33 -8.37
CA TRP A 253 2.48 4.73 -9.59
C TRP A 253 3.96 5.06 -9.76
N ARG A 254 4.34 6.34 -9.63
CA ARG A 254 5.74 6.78 -9.74
C ARG A 254 6.63 6.17 -8.66
N LEU A 255 6.11 5.99 -7.44
CA LEU A 255 6.85 5.36 -6.35
C LEU A 255 6.96 3.83 -6.50
N SER A 256 5.99 3.16 -7.13
CA SER A 256 5.99 1.70 -7.31
C SER A 256 6.40 1.24 -8.72
N GLN A 257 6.86 2.16 -9.57
CA GLN A 257 7.26 1.85 -10.94
C GLN A 257 8.51 0.95 -10.95
N ALA A 258 8.32 -0.30 -11.37
CA ALA A 258 9.38 -1.30 -11.53
C ALA A 258 9.87 -1.39 -12.97
N PHE A 259 9.00 -1.13 -13.96
CA PHE A 259 9.32 -1.17 -15.39
C PHE A 259 9.00 0.15 -16.08
N ARG A 260 9.78 0.51 -17.09
CA ARG A 260 9.45 1.61 -18.01
C ARG A 260 8.50 1.07 -19.08
N VAL A 261 7.33 1.67 -19.19
CA VAL A 261 6.29 1.37 -20.18
C VAL A 261 6.21 2.49 -21.21
N GLU A 262 6.43 3.74 -20.79
CA GLU A 262 6.40 4.93 -21.63
C GLU A 262 7.76 5.65 -21.63
N ILE A 263 8.01 6.48 -22.65
CA ILE A 263 9.25 7.28 -22.75
C ILE A 263 9.37 8.27 -21.59
N SER A 264 8.23 8.83 -21.17
CA SER A 264 8.06 9.76 -20.05
C SER A 264 8.27 9.12 -18.67
N ASP A 265 8.36 7.78 -18.60
CA ASP A 265 8.53 7.09 -17.32
C ASP A 265 9.87 7.40 -16.68
N ALA A 266 9.85 7.41 -15.34
CA ALA A 266 11.02 7.72 -14.55
C ALA A 266 12.15 6.73 -14.84
N LEU A 267 13.39 7.20 -14.62
CA LEU A 267 14.53 6.31 -14.62
C LEU A 267 14.36 5.25 -13.52
N ILE A 268 14.84 4.05 -13.82
CA ILE A 268 14.75 2.87 -12.98
C ILE A 268 16.16 2.34 -12.77
N ASP A 269 16.68 2.49 -11.57
CA ASP A 269 17.84 1.76 -11.09
C ASP A 269 17.50 1.08 -9.78
N LEU A 270 18.31 0.10 -9.39
CA LEU A 270 18.02 -0.73 -8.22
C LEU A 270 17.96 0.08 -6.92
N ASP A 271 18.91 1.00 -6.71
CA ASP A 271 19.00 1.77 -5.47
C ASP A 271 17.83 2.77 -5.37
N LEU A 272 17.50 3.46 -6.46
CA LEU A 272 16.34 4.35 -6.54
C LEU A 272 15.01 3.58 -6.36
N PHE A 273 14.88 2.39 -6.95
CA PHE A 273 13.71 1.55 -6.74
C PHE A 273 13.54 1.19 -5.25
N ILE A 274 14.62 0.77 -4.59
CA ILE A 274 14.60 0.43 -3.16
C ILE A 274 14.30 1.67 -2.30
N GLN A 275 14.82 2.84 -2.65
CA GLN A 275 14.50 4.10 -1.96
C GLN A 275 13.00 4.43 -2.07
N ARG A 276 12.43 4.38 -3.28
CA ARG A 276 11.00 4.63 -3.49
C ARG A 276 10.12 3.59 -2.80
N GLN A 277 10.49 2.31 -2.85
CA GLN A 277 9.78 1.23 -2.17
C GLN A 277 9.71 1.48 -0.65
N ARG A 278 10.75 2.03 -0.03
CA ARG A 278 10.76 2.37 1.41
C ARG A 278 9.79 3.49 1.77
N LEU A 279 9.40 4.35 0.84
CA LEU A 279 8.37 5.36 1.06
C LEU A 279 6.97 4.73 1.04
N VAL A 280 6.77 3.70 0.23
CA VAL A 280 5.46 3.05 0.04
C VAL A 280 5.21 1.99 1.10
N LEU A 281 6.20 1.14 1.40
CA LEU A 281 6.05 0.08 2.39
C LEU A 281 6.12 0.64 3.82
N HIS A 282 5.36 0.02 4.72
CA HIS A 282 5.30 0.37 6.14
C HIS A 282 5.18 -0.91 6.99
N GLY A 283 5.31 -0.76 8.31
CA GLY A 283 5.24 -1.87 9.26
C GLY A 283 6.24 -2.97 8.93
N GLU A 284 5.82 -4.22 9.11
CA GLU A 284 6.68 -5.41 8.91
C GLU A 284 7.19 -5.54 7.47
N GLN A 285 6.41 -5.11 6.48
CA GLN A 285 6.84 -5.16 5.09
C GLN A 285 8.02 -4.23 4.82
N ALA A 286 8.03 -3.01 5.39
CA ALA A 286 9.16 -2.09 5.27
C ALA A 286 10.45 -2.69 5.85
N ASP A 287 10.32 -3.43 6.93
CA ASP A 287 11.42 -4.08 7.63
C ASP A 287 12.03 -5.25 6.84
N LEU A 288 11.17 -6.10 6.27
CA LEU A 288 11.58 -7.31 5.55
C LEU A 288 12.15 -6.99 4.17
N TYR A 289 11.56 -6.00 3.49
CA TYR A 289 11.91 -5.63 2.12
C TYR A 289 12.82 -4.40 2.04
N LYS A 290 13.56 -4.12 3.12
CA LYS A 290 14.46 -2.96 3.20
C LYS A 290 15.56 -2.95 2.12
N ASN A 291 16.00 -4.13 1.68
CA ASN A 291 17.16 -4.29 0.77
C ASN A 291 16.85 -5.16 -0.46
N VAL A 292 15.61 -5.58 -0.67
CA VAL A 292 15.22 -6.41 -1.82
C VAL A 292 13.89 -5.93 -2.39
N PRO A 293 13.70 -5.97 -3.72
CA PRO A 293 12.43 -5.60 -4.36
C PRO A 293 11.33 -6.60 -4.00
N LEU A 294 10.21 -6.12 -3.46
CA LEU A 294 9.07 -6.94 -3.06
C LEU A 294 8.48 -7.70 -4.26
N PHE A 295 8.29 -7.02 -5.40
CA PHE A 295 7.69 -7.64 -6.58
C PHE A 295 8.58 -8.77 -7.14
N LEU A 296 9.91 -8.56 -7.17
CA LEU A 296 10.87 -9.54 -7.65
C LEU A 296 10.91 -10.76 -6.72
N HIS A 297 10.95 -10.55 -5.41
CA HIS A 297 10.89 -11.63 -4.44
C HIS A 297 9.63 -12.50 -4.59
N ASN A 298 8.48 -11.87 -4.82
CA ASN A 298 7.21 -12.56 -5.07
C ASN A 298 7.25 -13.42 -6.34
N ILE A 299 7.85 -12.90 -7.43
CA ILE A 299 8.05 -13.65 -8.69
C ILE A 299 8.94 -14.87 -8.43
N LEU A 300 10.07 -14.68 -7.75
CA LEU A 300 11.00 -15.77 -7.44
C LEU A 300 10.36 -16.85 -6.57
N CYS A 301 9.60 -16.48 -5.54
CA CYS A 301 8.89 -17.46 -4.70
C CYS A 301 7.85 -18.27 -5.51
N ARG A 302 7.09 -17.63 -6.41
CA ARG A 302 6.16 -18.35 -7.27
C ARG A 302 6.90 -19.27 -8.23
N LEU A 303 8.00 -18.81 -8.82
CA LEU A 303 8.83 -19.61 -9.72
C LEU A 303 9.39 -20.84 -9.01
N LEU A 304 9.91 -20.69 -7.79
CA LEU A 304 10.39 -21.80 -6.96
C LEU A 304 9.28 -22.81 -6.65
N ASN A 305 8.06 -22.35 -6.33
CA ASN A 305 6.94 -23.26 -6.11
C ASN A 305 6.52 -24.05 -7.36
N LEU A 306 6.54 -23.42 -8.54
CA LEU A 306 6.16 -24.06 -9.80
C LEU A 306 7.23 -25.04 -10.32
N THR A 307 8.50 -24.78 -10.00
CA THR A 307 9.64 -25.58 -10.43
C THR A 307 9.98 -26.68 -9.44
N LYS A 308 9.54 -26.59 -8.18
CA LYS A 308 9.83 -27.59 -7.14
C LYS A 308 9.37 -28.99 -7.56
N ASP A 309 10.30 -29.94 -7.48
CA ASP A 309 10.11 -31.35 -7.82
C ASP A 309 9.61 -31.53 -9.27
N ASN A 310 9.90 -30.57 -10.15
CA ASN A 310 9.46 -30.54 -11.54
C ASN A 310 10.64 -30.18 -12.47
N PRO A 311 11.41 -31.18 -12.93
CA PRO A 311 12.58 -30.97 -13.79
C PRO A 311 12.25 -30.29 -15.11
N GLU A 312 11.08 -30.57 -15.71
CA GLU A 312 10.68 -29.97 -16.99
C GLU A 312 10.36 -28.48 -16.83
N ALA A 313 9.58 -28.13 -15.80
CA ALA A 313 9.34 -26.72 -15.48
C ALA A 313 10.65 -25.99 -15.10
N SER A 314 11.55 -26.67 -14.39
CA SER A 314 12.87 -26.13 -14.05
C SER A 314 13.71 -25.88 -15.31
N ARG A 315 13.73 -26.82 -16.25
CA ARG A 315 14.43 -26.68 -17.54
C ARG A 315 13.87 -25.51 -18.34
N LEU A 316 12.54 -25.42 -18.46
CA LEU A 316 11.87 -24.32 -19.15
C LEU A 316 12.18 -22.97 -18.49
N ALA A 317 12.11 -22.88 -17.16
CA ALA A 317 12.44 -21.67 -16.41
C ALA A 317 13.86 -21.16 -16.72
N LEU A 318 14.86 -22.06 -16.70
CA LEU A 318 16.26 -21.72 -16.97
C LEU A 318 16.47 -21.28 -18.43
N LEU A 319 15.83 -21.96 -19.39
CA LEU A 319 15.88 -21.57 -20.81
C LEU A 319 15.22 -20.20 -21.05
N SER A 320 14.16 -19.89 -20.31
CA SER A 320 13.42 -18.63 -20.43
C SER A 320 14.09 -17.41 -19.81
N LEU A 321 15.26 -17.57 -19.18
CA LEU A 321 16.06 -16.43 -18.71
C LEU A 321 16.65 -15.64 -19.88
N GLY A 322 16.89 -16.25 -21.04
CA GLY A 322 17.54 -15.62 -22.21
C GLY A 322 16.65 -14.61 -22.95
N PRO A 323 17.24 -13.64 -23.68
CA PRO A 323 16.48 -12.64 -24.44
C PRO A 323 15.66 -13.24 -25.59
N SER A 324 16.10 -14.37 -26.16
CA SER A 324 15.40 -15.08 -27.23
C SER A 324 14.10 -15.76 -26.78
N ALA A 325 13.87 -15.87 -25.48
CA ALA A 325 12.67 -16.48 -24.90
C ALA A 325 11.59 -15.44 -24.53
N ALA A 326 11.66 -14.24 -25.09
CA ALA A 326 10.71 -13.16 -24.82
C ALA A 326 9.26 -13.59 -25.13
N PRO A 327 8.34 -13.48 -24.15
CA PRO A 327 6.91 -13.52 -24.42
C PRO A 327 6.52 -12.41 -25.41
N SER A 328 5.31 -12.50 -25.97
CA SER A 328 4.81 -11.44 -26.86
C SER A 328 4.73 -10.08 -26.16
N ASP A 329 4.94 -9.00 -26.93
CA ASP A 329 4.92 -7.63 -26.41
C ASP A 329 3.62 -7.29 -25.67
N ALA A 330 2.49 -7.82 -26.15
CA ALA A 330 1.19 -7.65 -25.50
C ALA A 330 1.16 -8.27 -24.08
N VAL A 331 1.74 -9.48 -23.92
CA VAL A 331 1.83 -10.16 -22.62
C VAL A 331 2.79 -9.42 -21.69
N LEU A 332 3.97 -9.03 -22.20
CA LEU A 332 4.96 -8.29 -21.42
C LEU A 332 4.45 -6.94 -20.96
N SER A 333 3.85 -6.15 -21.87
CA SER A 333 3.25 -4.86 -21.55
C SER A 333 2.17 -5.00 -20.48
N SER A 334 1.29 -5.99 -20.62
CA SER A 334 0.25 -6.28 -19.62
C SER A 334 0.84 -6.63 -18.25
N CYS A 335 1.88 -7.45 -18.20
CA CYS A 335 2.57 -7.81 -16.96
C CYS A 335 3.25 -6.61 -16.32
N ARG A 336 4.03 -5.84 -17.09
CA ARG A 336 4.75 -4.65 -16.61
C ARG A 336 3.79 -3.59 -16.05
N ILE A 337 2.69 -3.31 -16.76
CA ILE A 337 1.64 -2.40 -16.30
C ILE A 337 1.02 -2.93 -15.01
N ALA A 338 0.67 -4.22 -14.95
CA ALA A 338 0.10 -4.81 -13.75
C ALA A 338 1.05 -4.76 -12.54
N ILE A 339 2.36 -4.97 -12.75
CA ILE A 339 3.38 -4.88 -11.70
C ILE A 339 3.48 -3.44 -11.19
N ASN A 340 3.62 -2.47 -12.10
CA ASN A 340 3.71 -1.05 -11.74
C ASN A 340 2.45 -0.55 -11.01
N ARG A 341 1.25 -1.05 -11.38
CA ARG A 341 -0.02 -0.75 -10.68
C ARG A 341 -0.19 -1.50 -9.35
N ARG A 342 0.74 -2.38 -8.97
CA ARG A 342 0.63 -3.30 -7.82
C ARG A 342 -0.59 -4.22 -7.92
N ARG A 343 -1.04 -4.51 -9.15
CA ARG A 343 -2.17 -5.40 -9.47
C ARG A 343 -1.73 -6.75 -10.03
N PHE A 344 -0.43 -7.00 -10.13
CA PHE A 344 0.10 -8.26 -10.65
C PHE A 344 -0.18 -9.41 -9.68
N ARG A 345 -1.13 -10.27 -10.04
CA ARG A 345 -1.50 -11.46 -9.26
C ARG A 345 -0.55 -12.61 -9.56
N VAL A 346 0.68 -12.52 -9.06
CA VAL A 346 1.75 -13.51 -9.29
C VAL A 346 1.30 -14.96 -9.04
N GLN A 347 0.45 -15.19 -8.04
CA GLN A 347 -0.07 -16.52 -7.68
C GLN A 347 -0.96 -17.14 -8.78
N SER A 348 -1.51 -16.32 -9.67
CA SER A 348 -2.33 -16.79 -10.79
C SER A 348 -1.50 -17.16 -12.03
N VAL A 349 -0.23 -16.74 -12.07
CA VAL A 349 0.69 -17.07 -13.16
C VAL A 349 1.21 -18.48 -12.95
N ARG A 350 0.97 -19.34 -13.93
CA ARG A 350 1.45 -20.73 -13.97
C ARG A 350 2.58 -20.95 -14.97
N ASP A 351 2.73 -20.03 -15.91
CA ASP A 351 3.76 -20.09 -16.92
C ASP A 351 5.10 -19.63 -16.33
N VAL A 352 5.99 -20.61 -16.12
CA VAL A 352 7.35 -20.36 -15.61
C VAL A 352 8.21 -19.57 -16.59
N SER A 353 7.88 -19.59 -17.89
CA SER A 353 8.63 -18.85 -18.91
C SER A 353 8.45 -17.34 -18.73
N ILE A 354 7.20 -16.90 -18.50
CA ILE A 354 6.86 -15.50 -18.24
C ILE A 354 7.54 -15.02 -16.95
N LEU A 355 7.45 -15.79 -15.86
CA LEU A 355 8.04 -15.41 -14.58
C LEU A 355 9.57 -15.31 -14.66
N SER A 356 10.22 -16.28 -15.30
CA SER A 356 11.68 -16.31 -15.47
C SER A 356 12.16 -15.17 -16.36
N PHE A 357 11.45 -14.91 -17.47
CA PHE A 357 11.78 -13.81 -18.36
C PHE A 357 11.65 -12.47 -17.63
N LEU A 358 10.58 -12.24 -16.86
CA LEU A 358 10.35 -11.00 -16.09
C LEU A 358 11.47 -10.69 -15.08
N VAL A 359 12.09 -11.72 -14.49
CA VAL A 359 13.23 -11.54 -13.57
C VAL A 359 14.40 -10.86 -14.29
N CYS A 360 14.82 -11.40 -15.43
CA CYS A 360 15.93 -10.82 -16.19
C CYS A 360 15.51 -9.54 -16.93
N ASP A 361 14.28 -9.49 -17.44
CA ASP A 361 13.72 -8.32 -18.14
C ASP A 361 13.75 -7.06 -17.28
N TRP A 362 13.54 -7.19 -15.97
CA TRP A 362 13.65 -6.06 -15.06
C TRP A 362 15.05 -5.45 -15.07
N PHE A 363 16.09 -6.28 -14.98
CA PHE A 363 17.47 -5.82 -15.07
C PHE A 363 17.84 -5.32 -16.48
N ARG A 364 17.29 -5.92 -17.53
CA ARG A 364 17.51 -5.45 -18.92
C ARG A 364 16.90 -4.08 -19.20
N SER A 365 15.75 -3.82 -18.59
CA SER A 365 14.97 -2.59 -18.81
C SER A 365 15.31 -1.46 -17.84
N SER A 366 16.19 -1.71 -16.86
CA SER A 366 16.68 -0.67 -15.97
C SER A 366 17.50 0.38 -16.73
N SER A 367 17.47 1.62 -16.25
CA SER A 367 18.22 2.76 -16.80
C SER A 367 19.73 2.62 -16.62
N SER A 368 20.17 1.92 -15.57
CA SER A 368 21.57 1.59 -15.31
C SER A 368 21.70 0.10 -14.93
N PRO A 369 22.86 -0.52 -15.21
CA PRO A 369 23.09 -1.92 -14.85
C PRO A 369 23.15 -2.09 -13.33
N ALA A 370 22.64 -3.21 -12.83
CA ALA A 370 22.75 -3.56 -11.41
C ALA A 370 24.19 -3.93 -11.01
N LEU A 371 24.99 -4.40 -11.96
CA LEU A 371 26.44 -4.55 -11.85
C LEU A 371 27.14 -3.44 -12.63
N THR A 372 27.77 -2.52 -11.91
CA THR A 372 28.57 -1.47 -12.53
C THR A 372 29.84 -2.04 -13.14
N VAL A 373 30.44 -1.32 -14.10
CA VAL A 373 31.72 -1.69 -14.70
C VAL A 373 32.78 -1.89 -13.61
N GLU A 374 32.87 -0.97 -12.65
CA GLU A 374 33.79 -1.06 -11.51
C GLU A 374 33.55 -2.32 -10.66
N SER A 375 32.28 -2.70 -10.44
CA SER A 375 31.96 -3.93 -9.70
C SER A 375 32.43 -5.16 -10.45
N CYS A 376 32.22 -5.19 -11.77
CA CYS A 376 32.70 -6.26 -12.64
C CYS A 376 34.24 -6.34 -12.63
N ASP A 377 34.94 -5.21 -12.74
CA ASP A 377 36.41 -5.17 -12.74
C ASP A 377 36.98 -5.76 -11.45
N LYS A 378 36.42 -5.40 -10.30
CA LYS A 378 36.79 -5.97 -8.98
C LYS A 378 36.52 -7.47 -8.87
N MET A 379 35.40 -7.96 -9.43
CA MET A 379 35.09 -9.39 -9.47
C MET A 379 36.07 -10.17 -10.35
N VAL A 380 36.44 -9.60 -11.51
CA VAL A 380 37.45 -10.15 -12.42
C VAL A 380 38.82 -10.18 -11.75
N GLU A 381 39.21 -9.09 -11.08
CA GLU A 381 40.48 -9.01 -10.34
C GLU A 381 40.56 -10.07 -9.24
N TYR A 382 39.48 -10.23 -8.45
CA TYR A 382 39.38 -11.30 -7.46
C TYR A 382 39.58 -12.69 -8.08
N LYS A 383 38.97 -12.95 -9.23
CA LYS A 383 39.12 -14.23 -9.95
C LYS A 383 40.50 -14.42 -10.57
N ARG A 384 41.20 -13.35 -10.94
CA ARG A 384 42.59 -13.39 -11.43
C ARG A 384 43.60 -13.59 -10.28
N GLY A 385 43.34 -13.03 -9.11
CA GLY A 385 44.24 -12.96 -7.95
C GLY A 385 44.34 -14.23 -7.09
N LEU A 386 44.12 -15.42 -7.65
CA LEU A 386 43.89 -16.70 -6.94
C LEU A 386 45.08 -17.28 -6.13
N PHE A 387 46.04 -16.47 -5.67
CA PHE A 387 47.15 -16.92 -4.79
C PHE A 387 47.44 -16.06 -3.55
N ALA A 388 46.56 -15.16 -3.11
CA ALA A 388 46.78 -14.45 -1.84
C ALA A 388 45.51 -13.89 -1.16
N LYS A 389 44.70 -14.75 -0.53
CA LYS A 389 44.25 -14.65 0.90
C LYS A 389 42.92 -15.39 1.18
N PRO A 390 42.68 -15.86 2.43
CA PRO A 390 41.62 -16.79 2.82
C PRO A 390 40.34 -16.10 3.35
N GLU A 391 40.09 -14.82 3.03
CA GLU A 391 38.97 -14.08 3.64
C GLU A 391 37.57 -14.43 3.09
N GLY A 392 37.50 -15.29 2.07
CA GLY A 392 36.28 -15.92 1.56
C GLY A 392 35.41 -15.01 0.69
N LEU A 393 34.83 -15.59 -0.39
CA LEU A 393 33.95 -14.94 -1.37
C LEU A 393 32.90 -14.00 -0.75
N SER A 394 32.34 -14.40 0.40
CA SER A 394 31.31 -13.63 1.09
C SER A 394 31.76 -12.24 1.56
N LEU A 395 33.02 -12.08 1.97
CA LEU A 395 33.57 -10.79 2.39
C LEU A 395 33.80 -9.89 1.18
N GLU A 396 34.30 -10.47 0.10
CA GLU A 396 34.60 -9.74 -1.13
C GLU A 396 33.33 -9.15 -1.75
N ILE A 397 32.25 -9.92 -1.79
CA ILE A 397 30.93 -9.43 -2.20
C ILE A 397 30.49 -8.21 -1.36
N ARG A 398 30.84 -8.14 -0.07
CA ARG A 398 30.50 -6.97 0.77
C ARG A 398 31.34 -5.73 0.44
N LYS A 399 32.57 -5.92 -0.01
CA LYS A 399 33.47 -4.82 -0.43
C LYS A 399 33.06 -4.28 -1.79
N ILE A 400 32.62 -5.16 -2.70
CA ILE A 400 32.27 -4.80 -4.08
C ILE A 400 30.87 -4.19 -4.18
N LEU A 401 29.86 -4.82 -3.54
CA LEU A 401 28.46 -4.47 -3.78
C LEU A 401 27.83 -3.73 -2.61
N SER A 402 27.00 -2.73 -2.94
CA SER A 402 26.12 -2.06 -1.98
C SER A 402 25.18 -3.08 -1.30
N LYS A 403 24.67 -2.74 -0.11
CA LYS A 403 23.80 -3.65 0.63
C LYS A 403 22.52 -4.04 -0.16
N PRO A 404 21.79 -3.11 -0.81
CA PRO A 404 20.66 -3.45 -1.68
C PRO A 404 21.05 -4.35 -2.85
N THR A 405 22.14 -4.01 -3.56
CA THR A 405 22.62 -4.79 -4.70
C THR A 405 23.01 -6.20 -4.30
N ARG A 406 23.83 -6.36 -3.26
CA ARG A 406 24.24 -7.68 -2.75
C ARG A 406 23.06 -8.59 -2.42
N HIS A 407 22.05 -8.06 -1.72
CA HIS A 407 20.94 -8.89 -1.26
C HIS A 407 19.92 -9.17 -2.37
N THR A 408 19.71 -8.23 -3.29
CA THR A 408 18.86 -8.46 -4.46
C THR A 408 19.47 -9.49 -5.38
N LEU A 409 20.75 -9.34 -5.69
CA LEU A 409 21.49 -10.23 -6.59
C LEU A 409 21.64 -11.61 -5.94
N GLY A 410 22.05 -11.67 -4.68
CA GLY A 410 22.14 -12.93 -3.93
C GLY A 410 20.83 -13.70 -3.86
N MET A 411 19.69 -13.01 -3.73
CA MET A 411 18.35 -13.63 -3.77
C MET A 411 18.04 -14.21 -5.16
N VAL A 412 18.33 -13.49 -6.24
CA VAL A 412 18.11 -13.98 -7.62
C VAL A 412 19.05 -15.16 -7.93
N THR A 413 20.33 -15.02 -7.61
CA THR A 413 21.35 -16.07 -7.78
C THR A 413 20.99 -17.34 -7.00
N SER A 414 20.53 -17.20 -5.75
CA SER A 414 20.04 -18.32 -4.93
C SER A 414 18.84 -19.02 -5.58
N ALA A 415 17.86 -18.26 -6.10
CA ALA A 415 16.70 -18.85 -6.77
C ALA A 415 17.09 -19.63 -8.03
N VAL A 416 17.94 -19.04 -8.89
CA VAL A 416 18.41 -19.71 -10.12
C VAL A 416 19.22 -20.96 -9.78
N TYR A 417 20.06 -20.92 -8.74
CA TYR A 417 20.82 -22.07 -8.25
C TYR A 417 19.91 -23.20 -7.74
N ILE A 418 18.85 -22.89 -6.97
CA ILE A 418 17.89 -23.90 -6.51
C ILE A 418 17.21 -24.58 -7.72
N ILE A 419 16.78 -23.80 -8.72
CA ILE A 419 16.12 -24.32 -9.92
C ILE A 419 17.08 -25.19 -10.74
N SER A 420 18.35 -24.76 -10.89
CA SER A 420 19.34 -25.50 -11.68
C SER A 420 19.70 -26.86 -11.07
N ARG A 421 19.63 -27.00 -9.74
CA ARG A 421 19.85 -28.29 -9.06
C ARG A 421 18.81 -29.36 -9.40
N GLN A 422 17.68 -28.99 -9.98
CA GLN A 422 16.61 -29.92 -10.34
C GLN A 422 16.76 -30.49 -11.75
N VAL A 423 17.75 -30.03 -12.52
CA VAL A 423 17.96 -30.45 -13.90
C VAL A 423 19.35 -31.06 -14.05
N GLU A 424 19.45 -32.19 -14.74
CA GLU A 424 20.73 -32.78 -15.10
C GLU A 424 21.38 -31.97 -16.23
N GLY A 425 22.65 -31.58 -16.04
CA GLY A 425 23.45 -30.91 -17.07
C GLY A 425 24.09 -29.60 -16.61
N THR A 426 25.42 -29.60 -16.55
CA THR A 426 26.23 -28.41 -16.23
C THR A 426 26.07 -27.31 -17.28
N SER A 427 25.87 -27.67 -18.56
CA SER A 427 25.71 -26.72 -19.66
C SER A 427 24.52 -25.78 -19.51
N LEU A 428 23.35 -26.29 -19.06
CA LEU A 428 22.15 -25.48 -18.84
C LEU A 428 22.32 -24.54 -17.64
N THR A 429 22.95 -25.03 -16.58
CA THR A 429 23.28 -24.20 -15.42
C THR A 429 24.19 -23.04 -15.83
N THR A 430 25.26 -23.34 -16.57
CA THR A 430 26.17 -22.32 -17.10
C THR A 430 25.42 -21.33 -18.01
N PHE A 431 24.56 -21.80 -18.91
CA PHE A 431 23.73 -20.94 -19.76
C PHE A 431 22.83 -20.00 -18.95
N ALA A 432 22.15 -20.51 -17.92
CA ALA A 432 21.26 -19.71 -17.07
C ALA A 432 22.01 -18.61 -16.33
N PHE A 433 23.18 -18.93 -15.76
CA PHE A 433 24.03 -17.97 -15.07
C PHE A 433 24.62 -16.92 -16.02
N ARG A 434 25.00 -17.31 -17.24
CA ARG A 434 25.39 -16.37 -18.30
C ARG A 434 24.26 -15.38 -18.62
N CYS A 435 23.05 -15.89 -18.86
CA CYS A 435 21.89 -15.04 -19.14
C CYS A 435 21.58 -14.07 -17.99
N LEU A 436 21.74 -14.53 -16.74
CA LEU A 436 21.55 -13.71 -15.55
C LEU A 436 22.62 -12.61 -15.48
N VAL A 437 23.90 -12.95 -15.54
CA VAL A 437 25.01 -11.98 -15.46
C VAL A 437 24.91 -10.96 -16.59
N ASP A 438 24.62 -11.40 -17.82
CA ASP A 438 24.43 -10.52 -18.98
C ASP A 438 23.25 -9.55 -18.81
N ALA A 439 22.18 -9.97 -18.11
CA ALA A 439 21.08 -9.08 -17.76
C ALA A 439 21.50 -8.05 -16.70
N LEU A 440 22.30 -8.46 -15.71
CA LEU A 440 22.73 -7.61 -14.60
C LEU A 440 23.73 -6.52 -15.01
N ASN A 441 24.59 -6.79 -16.00
CA ASN A 441 25.63 -5.86 -16.48
C ASN A 441 25.29 -5.22 -17.85
N HIS A 442 24.10 -5.47 -18.40
CA HIS A 442 23.65 -5.02 -19.73
C HIS A 442 24.48 -5.51 -20.93
N ALA A 443 25.19 -6.64 -20.80
CA ALA A 443 26.01 -7.21 -21.87
C ALA A 443 25.22 -7.87 -23.03
N PHE A 444 23.89 -7.80 -23.02
CA PHE A 444 23.05 -8.19 -24.16
C PHE A 444 23.10 -7.18 -25.31
N ASN A 445 23.61 -5.98 -25.06
CA ASN A 445 23.89 -5.00 -26.11
C ASN A 445 25.38 -5.09 -26.48
N ALA A 446 25.69 -5.72 -27.62
CA ALA A 446 27.06 -5.93 -28.10
C ALA A 446 27.89 -4.64 -28.15
N ILE A 447 27.26 -3.49 -28.40
CA ILE A 447 27.93 -2.18 -28.47
C ILE A 447 28.37 -1.70 -27.07
N LYS A 448 27.71 -2.17 -26.00
CA LYS A 448 28.01 -1.80 -24.61
C LYS A 448 28.92 -2.80 -23.89
N VAL A 449 29.30 -3.91 -24.54
CA VAL A 449 30.18 -4.92 -23.94
C VAL A 449 31.59 -4.35 -23.78
N ARG A 450 32.01 -4.13 -22.54
CA ARG A 450 33.35 -3.58 -22.22
C ARG A 450 34.38 -4.64 -21.87
N HIS A 451 33.95 -5.77 -21.31
CA HIS A 451 34.84 -6.86 -20.88
C HIS A 451 35.18 -7.80 -22.04
N SER A 452 36.43 -8.26 -22.09
CA SER A 452 36.88 -9.28 -23.02
C SER A 452 36.15 -10.63 -22.81
N PRO A 453 36.13 -11.54 -23.81
CA PRO A 453 35.50 -12.84 -23.65
C PRO A 453 36.00 -13.61 -22.41
N LEU A 454 37.31 -13.55 -22.13
CA LEU A 454 37.90 -14.19 -20.95
C LEU A 454 37.39 -13.57 -19.65
N GLU A 455 37.33 -12.25 -19.55
CA GLU A 455 36.84 -11.55 -18.36
C GLU A 455 35.37 -11.85 -18.09
N ARG A 456 34.55 -11.99 -19.14
CA ARG A 456 33.16 -12.43 -19.00
C ARG A 456 33.05 -13.83 -18.44
N GLU A 457 33.89 -14.77 -18.87
CA GLU A 457 33.90 -16.11 -18.29
C GLU A 457 34.27 -16.09 -16.80
N LEU A 458 35.25 -15.28 -16.39
CA LEU A 458 35.58 -15.10 -14.97
C LEU A 458 34.39 -14.54 -14.16
N LEU A 459 33.63 -13.60 -14.71
CA LEU A 459 32.40 -13.10 -14.09
C LEU A 459 31.32 -14.17 -13.97
N HIS A 460 31.14 -14.99 -15.00
CA HIS A 460 30.17 -16.09 -14.95
C HIS A 460 30.54 -17.12 -13.88
N GLU A 461 31.82 -17.50 -13.81
CA GLU A 461 32.34 -18.40 -12.76
C GLU A 461 32.14 -17.81 -11.36
N PHE A 462 32.43 -16.52 -11.18
CA PHE A 462 32.20 -15.84 -9.91
C PHE A 462 30.74 -16.00 -9.42
N PHE A 463 29.78 -15.82 -10.33
CA PHE A 463 28.36 -15.96 -9.97
C PHE A 463 27.94 -17.41 -9.72
N LEU A 464 28.53 -18.38 -10.43
CA LEU A 464 28.31 -19.81 -10.15
C LEU A 464 28.82 -20.18 -8.75
N GLU A 465 30.04 -19.74 -8.40
CA GLU A 465 30.60 -19.91 -7.05
C GLU A 465 29.74 -19.21 -5.99
N TRP A 466 29.24 -18.01 -6.30
CA TRP A 466 28.36 -17.28 -5.39
C TRP A 466 27.05 -18.04 -5.17
N GLY A 467 26.42 -18.54 -6.24
CA GLY A 467 25.20 -19.35 -6.17
C GLY A 467 25.39 -20.60 -5.31
N ALA A 468 26.49 -21.35 -5.52
CA ALA A 468 26.84 -22.49 -4.71
C ALA A 468 27.10 -22.12 -3.23
N SER A 469 27.75 -20.98 -2.99
CA SER A 469 28.06 -20.51 -1.64
C SER A 469 26.82 -20.07 -0.85
N VAL A 470 25.82 -19.45 -1.49
CA VAL A 470 24.57 -19.05 -0.80
C VAL A 470 23.51 -20.15 -0.79
N GLY A 471 23.56 -21.09 -1.71
CA GLY A 471 22.61 -22.20 -1.79
C GLY A 471 21.17 -21.73 -1.75
N ASP A 472 20.42 -22.21 -0.77
CA ASP A 472 19.02 -21.87 -0.51
C ASP A 472 18.82 -20.86 0.64
N MET A 473 19.89 -20.24 1.15
CA MET A 473 19.82 -19.37 2.35
C MET A 473 18.82 -18.22 2.22
N TYR A 474 18.52 -17.72 1.02
CA TYR A 474 17.53 -16.65 0.85
C TYR A 474 16.09 -17.16 0.92
N PHE A 475 15.84 -18.47 0.80
CA PHE A 475 14.52 -19.08 0.73
C PHE A 475 14.27 -20.16 1.80
N ASN A 476 15.29 -20.50 2.59
CA ASN A 476 15.23 -21.47 3.67
C ASN A 476 15.68 -20.81 4.98
N TYR A 477 14.71 -20.41 5.81
CA TYR A 477 14.95 -19.71 7.08
C TYR A 477 15.83 -20.51 8.05
N ASP A 478 15.60 -21.82 8.13
CA ASP A 478 16.27 -22.70 9.08
C ASP A 478 17.73 -22.96 8.68
N ALA A 479 18.04 -22.86 7.39
CA ALA A 479 19.41 -22.96 6.88
C ALA A 479 20.26 -21.71 7.12
N VAL A 480 19.68 -20.58 7.56
CA VAL A 480 20.44 -19.32 7.70
C VAL A 480 21.16 -19.23 9.04
N PRO A 481 22.51 -19.12 9.06
CA PRO A 481 23.24 -18.90 10.31
C PRO A 481 22.84 -17.58 10.96
N ALA A 482 22.79 -17.55 12.29
CA ALA A 482 22.34 -16.39 13.07
C ALA A 482 23.14 -15.09 12.79
N ALA A 483 24.38 -15.20 12.33
CA ALA A 483 25.21 -14.07 11.92
C ALA A 483 24.65 -13.31 10.71
N HIS A 484 23.89 -13.97 9.81
CA HIS A 484 23.36 -13.37 8.58
C HIS A 484 21.98 -12.74 8.79
N ARG A 485 21.87 -11.78 9.73
CA ARG A 485 20.59 -11.15 10.12
C ARG A 485 19.74 -10.65 8.94
N THR A 486 20.34 -10.04 7.92
CA THR A 486 19.60 -9.55 6.75
C THR A 486 19.07 -10.68 5.88
N ILE A 487 19.87 -11.74 5.66
CA ILE A 487 19.41 -12.92 4.90
C ILE A 487 18.33 -13.65 5.69
N LYS A 488 18.48 -13.81 7.01
CA LYS A 488 17.48 -14.46 7.87
C LYS A 488 16.12 -13.74 7.84
N ARG A 489 16.12 -12.40 7.75
CA ARG A 489 14.89 -11.60 7.54
C ARG A 489 14.27 -11.83 6.15
N ILE A 490 15.08 -11.90 5.10
CA ILE A 490 14.58 -12.17 3.75
C ILE A 490 14.03 -13.60 3.67
N ALA A 491 14.74 -14.59 4.20
CA ALA A 491 14.30 -15.97 4.26
C ALA A 491 13.02 -16.16 5.07
N LEU A 492 12.83 -15.40 6.15
CA LEU A 492 11.56 -15.35 6.88
C LEU A 492 10.42 -14.87 5.98
N ALA A 493 10.65 -13.80 5.22
CA ALA A 493 9.68 -13.32 4.25
C ALA A 493 9.41 -14.38 3.17
N SER A 494 10.44 -15.09 2.71
CA SER A 494 10.32 -16.18 1.75
C SER A 494 9.47 -17.34 2.28
N SER A 495 9.66 -17.79 3.52
CA SER A 495 8.83 -18.85 4.11
C SER A 495 7.34 -18.51 4.03
N ILE A 496 7.00 -17.25 4.29
CA ILE A 496 5.61 -16.78 4.30
C ILE A 496 5.06 -16.62 2.87
N VAL A 497 5.85 -16.05 1.96
CA VAL A 497 5.45 -15.87 0.56
C VAL A 497 5.37 -17.21 -0.18
N LEU A 498 6.28 -18.15 0.08
CA LEU A 498 6.25 -19.50 -0.48
C LEU A 498 4.96 -20.23 -0.08
N GLN A 499 4.53 -20.14 1.18
CA GLN A 499 3.24 -20.69 1.60
C GLN A 499 2.07 -19.99 0.89
N ALA A 500 2.08 -18.66 0.84
CA ALA A 500 1.00 -17.88 0.21
C ALA A 500 0.89 -18.12 -1.31
N THR A 501 2.01 -18.37 -1.99
CA THR A 501 2.05 -18.59 -3.44
C THR A 501 1.80 -20.05 -3.85
N LYS A 502 1.74 -21.01 -2.91
CA LYS A 502 1.26 -22.38 -3.14
C LYS A 502 -0.26 -22.48 -3.26
N ALA A 503 -1.00 -21.62 -2.55
CA ALA A 503 -2.47 -21.72 -2.45
C ALA A 503 -3.20 -21.53 -3.81
N GLY A 504 -2.53 -21.03 -4.85
CA GLY A 504 -3.05 -20.97 -6.23
C GLY A 504 -3.12 -22.34 -6.94
N ASP A 505 -2.57 -23.39 -6.33
CA ASP A 505 -2.48 -24.73 -6.93
C ASP A 505 -3.61 -25.68 -6.46
N VAL A 506 -4.49 -25.24 -5.54
CA VAL A 506 -5.68 -26.02 -5.11
C VAL A 506 -6.79 -25.92 -6.18
N ARG A 507 -6.80 -26.91 -7.08
CA ARG A 507 -7.79 -27.37 -8.09
C ARG A 507 -8.72 -26.35 -8.82
N PRO A 508 -8.94 -26.56 -10.14
CA PRO A 508 -9.83 -25.72 -10.95
C PRO A 508 -11.30 -25.94 -10.57
N TYR A 509 -12.03 -24.84 -10.42
CA TYR A 509 -13.49 -24.84 -10.45
C TYR A 509 -13.94 -25.39 -11.81
N SER A 510 -14.69 -26.49 -11.81
CA SER A 510 -15.26 -27.08 -13.03
C SER A 510 -16.41 -26.17 -13.50
N PRO A 511 -16.34 -25.54 -14.69
CA PRO A 511 -17.44 -24.73 -15.16
C PRO A 511 -18.58 -25.65 -15.59
N LYS A 512 -19.77 -25.46 -15.01
CA LYS A 512 -21.00 -25.96 -15.62
C LYS A 512 -21.11 -25.34 -17.01
N ARG A 513 -21.27 -26.24 -17.99
CA ARG A 513 -21.36 -25.98 -19.42
C ARG A 513 -22.62 -25.16 -19.70
N THR A 514 -22.47 -23.88 -20.04
CA THR A 514 -23.51 -23.14 -20.78
C THR A 514 -22.86 -22.64 -22.05
N LEU A 515 -23.25 -23.27 -23.15
CA LEU A 515 -22.89 -22.88 -24.51
C LEU A 515 -23.37 -21.46 -24.77
N LEU A 516 -22.47 -20.59 -25.23
CA LEU A 516 -22.74 -19.58 -26.27
C LEU A 516 -21.38 -19.23 -26.92
N ARG A 517 -21.30 -19.40 -28.24
CA ARG A 517 -20.13 -19.16 -29.09
C ARG A 517 -19.78 -17.66 -29.18
N PRO A 518 -18.52 -17.30 -29.49
CA PRO A 518 -18.09 -15.92 -29.64
C PRO A 518 -18.36 -15.40 -31.06
N VAL A 519 -18.68 -14.11 -31.18
CA VAL A 519 -18.53 -13.35 -32.43
C VAL A 519 -17.46 -12.29 -32.19
N LEU A 520 -16.29 -12.51 -32.77
CA LEU A 520 -15.32 -11.47 -33.10
C LEU A 520 -15.70 -10.93 -34.48
N SER A 521 -15.80 -9.60 -34.60
CA SER A 521 -15.41 -8.93 -35.83
C SER A 521 -15.02 -7.50 -35.49
N ALA A 522 -13.71 -7.24 -35.61
CA ALA A 522 -13.15 -5.92 -35.71
C ALA A 522 -13.15 -5.53 -37.19
N THR A 523 -13.65 -4.35 -37.52
CA THR A 523 -13.24 -3.64 -38.72
C THR A 523 -12.94 -2.20 -38.36
N ALA A 524 -11.78 -1.75 -38.82
CA ALA A 524 -11.19 -0.44 -38.63
C ALA A 524 -11.97 0.66 -39.34
N GLU A 525 -11.99 1.87 -38.77
CA GLU A 525 -12.29 3.09 -39.51
C GLU A 525 -11.42 4.24 -39.00
N GLU A 526 -10.76 4.91 -39.94
CA GLU A 526 -10.44 6.35 -39.97
C GLU A 526 -10.01 6.68 -41.43
N PRO A 527 -10.08 7.94 -41.90
CA PRO A 527 -11.27 8.77 -42.10
C PRO A 527 -11.35 9.32 -43.55
N HIS A 528 -12.51 9.81 -44.03
CA HIS A 528 -12.63 10.94 -45.00
C HIS A 528 -14.10 11.24 -45.39
N ASN A 529 -14.40 12.54 -45.50
CA ASN A 529 -15.59 13.18 -46.08
C ASN A 529 -15.14 13.83 -47.42
N PRO A 530 -15.96 14.32 -48.39
CA PRO A 530 -17.43 14.32 -48.55
C PRO A 530 -17.94 14.01 -49.99
N THR A 531 -19.26 14.22 -50.21
CA THR A 531 -20.02 14.47 -51.47
C THR A 531 -20.27 13.32 -52.46
N LEU A 532 -21.55 12.95 -52.68
CA LEU A 532 -22.42 13.45 -53.77
C LEU A 532 -23.79 12.75 -53.79
N ARG A 533 -24.80 13.53 -54.20
CA ARG A 533 -26.22 13.20 -54.40
C ARG A 533 -26.46 12.15 -55.51
N VAL A 534 -27.70 11.65 -55.56
CA VAL A 534 -28.59 11.35 -56.73
C VAL A 534 -29.35 10.03 -56.46
N THR A 535 -30.59 10.10 -55.94
CA THR A 535 -31.88 9.84 -56.64
C THR A 535 -31.96 8.44 -57.26
N THR A 536 -32.99 7.60 -57.11
CA THR A 536 -34.45 7.83 -57.21
C THR A 536 -35.20 6.50 -57.00
N ALA A 537 -36.50 6.61 -56.74
CA ALA A 537 -37.58 5.69 -57.13
C ALA A 537 -37.91 4.45 -56.28
N SER A 538 -38.95 4.63 -55.46
CA SER A 538 -40.08 3.70 -55.24
C SER A 538 -40.82 3.41 -56.58
N PRO A 539 -41.81 2.48 -56.71
CA PRO A 539 -42.71 1.97 -55.67
C PRO A 539 -43.13 0.48 -55.78
N VAL A 540 -43.91 -0.01 -54.80
CA VAL A 540 -45.29 -0.54 -54.97
C VAL A 540 -45.74 -1.30 -53.71
N ARG A 541 -46.94 -0.93 -53.26
CA ARG A 541 -47.76 -1.51 -52.18
C ARG A 541 -48.10 -2.98 -52.39
N ARG A 542 -48.32 -3.71 -51.28
CA ARG A 542 -49.61 -4.38 -50.99
C ARG A 542 -49.81 -4.66 -49.49
N LYS A 543 -51.04 -4.40 -49.04
CA LYS A 543 -51.64 -4.62 -47.70
C LYS A 543 -51.75 -6.14 -47.42
N SER A 544 -51.85 -6.66 -46.19
CA SER A 544 -53.06 -6.53 -45.34
C SER A 544 -52.95 -7.37 -44.04
N SER A 545 -53.62 -6.88 -42.98
CA SER A 545 -54.36 -7.56 -41.87
C SER A 545 -53.76 -8.76 -41.11
N GLY A 546 -53.89 -8.89 -39.78
CA GLY A 546 -54.67 -8.14 -38.79
C GLY A 546 -54.58 -8.72 -37.36
N SER A 547 -55.05 -7.89 -36.41
CA SER A 547 -55.66 -8.08 -35.06
C SER A 547 -55.15 -9.20 -34.11
N ALA A 548 -54.64 -8.84 -32.91
CA ALA A 548 -55.34 -8.73 -31.60
C ALA A 548 -55.19 -10.04 -30.77
N ALA A 549 -55.11 -10.12 -29.43
CA ALA A 549 -55.41 -9.21 -28.32
C ALA A 549 -54.74 -9.72 -27.00
N ALA A 550 -54.77 -8.84 -25.99
CA ALA A 550 -55.02 -9.09 -24.55
C ALA A 550 -53.90 -9.59 -23.59
N SER A 551 -53.61 -8.70 -22.62
CA SER A 551 -52.97 -8.89 -21.30
C SER A 551 -53.84 -9.70 -20.31
N PRO A 552 -53.36 -10.13 -19.10
CA PRO A 552 -53.27 -9.20 -17.93
C PRO A 552 -52.20 -9.51 -16.82
N VAL A 553 -51.83 -8.48 -16.02
CA VAL A 553 -51.76 -8.42 -14.51
C VAL A 553 -50.95 -9.52 -13.76
N SER A 554 -50.05 -9.36 -12.77
CA SER A 554 -49.53 -8.30 -11.88
C SER A 554 -48.31 -8.83 -11.07
N PRO A 555 -47.61 -8.03 -10.24
CA PRO A 555 -46.23 -8.27 -9.77
C PRO A 555 -46.12 -8.69 -8.29
N ILE A 556 -45.11 -9.49 -7.92
CA ILE A 556 -44.60 -9.57 -6.52
C ILE A 556 -43.07 -9.77 -6.50
N SER A 557 -42.46 -8.93 -5.67
CA SER A 557 -41.08 -8.82 -5.18
C SER A 557 -40.53 -10.09 -4.51
N THR A 558 -39.26 -10.43 -4.81
CA THR A 558 -38.33 -11.02 -3.82
C THR A 558 -36.88 -10.69 -4.19
N THR A 559 -36.28 -9.83 -3.34
CA THR A 559 -34.88 -9.77 -2.90
C THR A 559 -33.87 -10.74 -3.55
N ALA A 560 -32.92 -10.20 -4.31
CA ALA A 560 -31.68 -10.89 -4.67
C ALA A 560 -30.48 -10.14 -4.07
N ALA A 561 -29.96 -10.70 -2.97
CA ALA A 561 -28.65 -10.35 -2.43
C ALA A 561 -27.56 -10.65 -3.48
N SER A 562 -26.73 -9.66 -3.77
CA SER A 562 -25.54 -9.82 -4.64
C SER A 562 -24.30 -10.15 -3.80
N PRO A 563 -23.33 -10.89 -4.37
CA PRO A 563 -22.49 -11.80 -3.61
C PRO A 563 -21.22 -11.15 -3.04
N LEU A 564 -20.84 -11.68 -1.87
CA LEU A 564 -19.61 -11.43 -1.14
C LEU A 564 -18.36 -11.64 -2.01
N LEU A 565 -17.52 -10.61 -2.11
CA LEU A 565 -16.15 -10.71 -2.61
C LEU A 565 -15.26 -11.35 -1.53
N ASN A 566 -14.65 -12.48 -1.88
CA ASN A 566 -13.81 -13.32 -1.03
C ASN A 566 -12.75 -12.56 -0.20
N TYR A 567 -12.96 -12.51 1.12
CA TYR A 567 -12.05 -11.95 2.14
C TYR A 567 -10.96 -12.94 2.63
N ALA A 568 -10.98 -14.19 2.13
CA ALA A 568 -10.18 -15.29 2.68
C ALA A 568 -8.66 -15.16 2.46
N ASP A 569 -8.23 -14.49 1.39
CA ASP A 569 -6.80 -14.45 1.00
C ASP A 569 -5.95 -13.50 1.86
N SER A 570 -6.56 -12.43 2.42
CA SER A 570 -5.89 -11.53 3.36
C SER A 570 -5.81 -12.12 4.77
N ALA A 571 -6.83 -12.86 5.19
CA ALA A 571 -6.90 -13.48 6.52
C ALA A 571 -5.82 -14.55 6.74
N ASN A 572 -5.61 -15.42 5.74
CA ASN A 572 -4.58 -16.47 5.81
C ASN A 572 -3.17 -15.90 5.81
N LYS A 573 -2.91 -14.84 5.04
CA LYS A 573 -1.60 -14.16 5.02
C LYS A 573 -1.27 -13.62 6.42
N THR A 574 -2.14 -12.81 7.04
CA THR A 574 -1.88 -12.22 8.37
C THR A 574 -1.63 -13.25 9.48
N ARG A 575 -2.29 -14.42 9.45
CA ARG A 575 -2.11 -15.47 10.46
C ARG A 575 -0.73 -16.13 10.35
N LEU A 576 -0.30 -16.47 9.15
CA LEU A 576 1.02 -17.05 8.89
C LEU A 576 2.15 -16.06 9.24
N TRP A 577 1.94 -14.75 8.99
CA TRP A 577 2.86 -13.71 9.46
C TRP A 577 3.05 -13.75 10.98
N ARG A 578 1.98 -13.84 11.78
CA ARG A 578 2.08 -13.83 13.25
C ARG A 578 2.81 -15.06 13.82
N GLU A 579 2.51 -16.26 13.32
CA GLU A 579 3.08 -17.51 13.86
C GLU A 579 4.61 -17.57 13.66
N HIS A 580 5.10 -17.20 12.46
CA HIS A 580 6.53 -17.17 12.17
C HIS A 580 7.27 -15.99 12.86
N LEU A 581 6.58 -14.88 13.12
CA LEU A 581 7.15 -13.73 13.83
C LEU A 581 7.32 -13.98 15.33
N VAL A 582 6.43 -14.75 15.96
CA VAL A 582 6.61 -15.18 17.36
C VAL A 582 7.88 -16.02 17.49
N ALA A 583 8.18 -16.89 16.53
CA ALA A 583 9.44 -17.63 16.49
C ALA A 583 10.66 -16.70 16.30
N TYR A 584 10.60 -15.76 15.35
CA TYR A 584 11.70 -14.80 15.13
C TYR A 584 11.96 -13.86 16.32
N ARG A 585 10.92 -13.37 17.01
CA ARG A 585 11.08 -12.53 18.21
C ARG A 585 11.68 -13.33 19.38
N ARG A 586 11.27 -14.60 19.56
CA ARG A 586 11.89 -15.51 20.53
C ARG A 586 13.38 -15.73 20.24
N ASP A 587 13.75 -15.92 18.98
CA ASP A 587 15.15 -16.08 18.56
C ASP A 587 16.01 -14.83 18.87
N LEU A 588 15.44 -13.63 18.69
CA LEU A 588 16.12 -12.38 19.04
C LEU A 588 16.27 -12.23 20.56
N ASP A 589 15.23 -12.53 21.34
CA ASP A 589 15.26 -12.46 22.81
C ASP A 589 16.24 -13.47 23.41
N VAL A 590 16.37 -14.67 22.84
CA VAL A 590 17.35 -15.68 23.25
C VAL A 590 18.78 -15.25 22.88
N GLY A 591 18.97 -14.64 21.72
CA GLY A 591 20.25 -14.07 21.30
C GLY A 591 20.72 -12.91 22.18
N ASP A 592 19.80 -12.08 22.67
CA ASP A 592 20.10 -10.94 23.53
C ASP A 592 20.34 -11.37 25.00
N ARG A 593 19.61 -12.40 25.48
CA ARG A 593 19.88 -13.04 26.79
C ARG A 593 21.24 -13.73 26.85
N ARG A 594 21.66 -14.41 25.78
CA ARG A 594 23.02 -15.00 25.70
C ARG A 594 24.14 -13.96 25.68
N ARG A 595 23.87 -12.73 25.21
CA ARG A 595 24.81 -11.61 25.29
C ARG A 595 24.88 -10.98 26.68
N ARG A 596 23.78 -10.98 27.45
CA ARG A 596 23.75 -10.45 28.82
C ARG A 596 24.30 -11.43 29.87
N GLY A 597 24.34 -12.73 29.59
CA GLY A 597 24.85 -13.76 30.52
C GLY A 597 26.34 -14.09 30.38
N GLY A 598 27.10 -13.38 29.53
CA GLY A 598 28.50 -13.67 29.23
C GLY A 598 29.49 -12.68 29.85
N GLY A 599 29.35 -12.37 31.14
CA GLY A 599 30.26 -11.49 31.85
C GLY A 599 30.32 -11.73 33.36
N GLY A 600 31.35 -12.45 33.79
CA GLY A 600 32.00 -12.26 35.10
C GLY A 600 31.51 -13.09 36.29
N GLU A 601 31.99 -14.33 36.43
CA GLU A 601 32.35 -14.87 37.74
C GLU A 601 33.87 -14.83 37.86
N GLU A 602 34.40 -13.84 38.58
CA GLU A 602 35.81 -13.80 38.99
C GLU A 602 36.00 -14.68 40.23
N SER A 603 36.88 -15.69 40.11
CA SER A 603 37.48 -16.38 41.25
C SER A 603 38.73 -15.62 41.71
N PRO A 604 38.97 -15.46 43.03
CA PRO A 604 40.07 -14.64 43.54
C PRO A 604 41.40 -15.40 43.54
N LEU A 605 42.44 -14.80 42.96
CA LEU A 605 43.83 -15.26 43.07
C LEU A 605 44.54 -14.52 44.22
N SER A 606 45.24 -15.32 45.02
CA SER A 606 46.12 -14.98 46.15
C SER A 606 47.37 -14.16 45.76
N PRO A 607 48.02 -13.46 46.72
CA PRO A 607 48.97 -12.39 46.42
C PRO A 607 50.42 -12.88 46.34
N VAL A 608 51.21 -12.29 45.44
CA VAL A 608 52.68 -12.40 45.43
C VAL A 608 53.29 -11.04 45.74
N ARG A 609 54.12 -11.04 46.78
CA ARG A 609 54.97 -9.95 47.28
C ARG A 609 55.98 -9.49 46.23
N ASN A 610 56.30 -8.21 46.21
CA ASN A 610 57.62 -7.72 45.79
C ASN A 610 58.17 -6.78 46.85
N ASN A 611 59.41 -7.06 47.26
CA ASN A 611 60.21 -6.33 48.25
C ASN A 611 61.02 -5.20 47.61
N ALA A 612 61.51 -4.31 48.50
CA ALA A 612 62.52 -3.25 48.34
C ALA A 612 61.94 -1.97 47.69
N MET A 613 61.97 -0.79 48.32
CA MET A 613 62.86 -0.22 49.33
C MET A 613 62.11 0.68 50.32
#